data_AF-A0A368CWP1-F1
#
_entry.id   AF-A0A368CWP1-F1
#
_cell.length_a   1.000
_cell.length_b   1.000
_cell.length_c   1.000
_cell.angle_alpha   90.00
_cell.angle_beta   90.00
_cell.angle_gamma   90.00
#
_symmetry.space_group_name_H-M   'P 1'
#
loop_
_entity.id
_entity.type
_entity.pdbx_description
1 polymer ?
#
loop_
_entity_poly.entity_id
_entity_poly.type
_entity_poly.pdbx_seq_one_letter_code
_entity_poly.pdbx_strand_id
1 'polypeptide(L)'
;SKAAAGQLSEAVTFYNKAISMGGNSAEINYTIAGLYQSSGSFSEARRYAEKALSARPGWAKPHILIGRLYASSGSRCGEGTGWDSQVVVWAAIDEWKKAGGDSEAQSLISQYSKYLPTSQDIFMRDGVEDGGQYFVSCWIQRSVTVRPRP
;
A
#
# COMPACT_ATOMS: atom_id res chain seq x y z
N SER A 1 1.79 19.51 -12.16
CA SER A 1 2.56 20.67 -12.67
C SER A 1 3.76 20.92 -11.76
N LYS A 2 4.78 21.68 -12.21
CA LYS A 2 5.90 22.08 -11.33
C LYS A 2 5.41 22.83 -10.08
N ALA A 3 4.35 23.62 -10.20
CA ALA A 3 3.73 24.33 -9.09
C ALA A 3 3.15 23.38 -8.02
N ALA A 4 2.44 22.32 -8.42
CA ALA A 4 1.91 21.34 -7.47
C ALA A 4 3.02 20.58 -6.72
N ALA A 5 4.14 20.28 -7.39
CA ALA A 5 5.31 19.67 -6.74
C ALA A 5 5.98 20.64 -5.74
N GLY A 6 6.05 21.94 -6.07
CA GLY A 6 6.55 22.97 -5.16
C GLY A 6 5.68 23.12 -3.91
N GLN A 7 4.36 23.20 -4.07
CA GLN A 7 3.40 23.28 -2.96
C GLN A 7 3.47 22.06 -2.04
N LEU A 8 3.64 20.86 -2.61
CA LEU A 8 3.80 19.64 -1.83
C LEU A 8 5.09 19.67 -1.00
N SER A 9 6.19 20.14 -1.57
CA SER A 9 7.47 20.28 -0.86
C SER A 9 7.39 21.28 0.30
N GLU A 10 6.74 22.43 0.08
CA GLU A 10 6.50 23.44 1.12
C GLU A 10 5.63 22.89 2.24
N ALA A 11 4.53 22.21 1.90
CA ALA A 11 3.65 21.58 2.89
C ALA A 11 4.40 20.57 3.75
N VAL A 12 5.21 19.70 3.14
CA VAL A 12 6.04 18.71 3.86
C VAL A 12 7.04 19.40 4.79
N THR A 13 7.66 20.50 4.34
CA THR A 13 8.58 21.30 5.15
C THR A 13 7.87 21.87 6.38
N PHE A 14 6.68 22.43 6.20
CA PHE A 14 5.85 22.95 7.28
C PHE A 14 5.47 21.86 8.29
N TYR A 15 5.02 20.70 7.81
CA TYR A 15 4.68 19.57 8.68
C TYR A 15 5.88 19.02 9.44
N ASN A 16 7.06 18.93 8.81
CA ASN A 16 8.28 18.50 9.50
C ASN A 16 8.70 19.49 10.60
N LYS A 17 8.47 20.80 10.40
CA LYS A 17 8.65 21.81 11.46
C LYS A 17 7.62 21.63 12.58
N ALA A 18 6.36 21.32 12.25
CA ALA A 18 5.36 21.02 13.27
C ALA A 18 5.76 19.80 14.13
N ILE A 19 6.34 18.76 13.51
CA ILE A 19 6.91 17.62 14.24
C ILE A 19 8.05 18.07 15.17
N SER A 20 8.99 18.90 14.69
CA SER A 20 10.11 19.37 15.53
C SER A 20 9.67 20.27 16.68
N MET A 21 8.49 20.89 16.58
CA MET A 21 7.86 21.69 17.64
C MET A 21 6.99 20.85 18.60
N GLY A 22 7.05 19.52 18.54
CA GLY A 22 6.32 18.63 19.45
C GLY A 22 4.95 18.19 18.95
N GLY A 23 4.64 18.42 17.67
CA GLY A 23 3.43 17.90 17.05
C GLY A 23 3.38 16.37 17.01
N ASN A 24 2.17 15.81 16.91
CA ASN A 24 1.98 14.36 16.87
C ASN A 24 2.57 13.77 15.58
N SER A 25 3.78 13.20 15.69
CA SER A 25 4.53 12.63 14.58
C SER A 25 3.75 11.59 13.80
N ALA A 26 2.96 10.72 14.46
CA ALA A 26 2.19 9.70 13.77
C ALA A 26 1.12 10.32 12.85
N GLU A 27 0.27 11.19 13.40
CA GLU A 27 -0.81 11.85 12.64
C GLU A 27 -0.28 12.76 11.52
N ILE A 28 0.83 13.47 11.78
CA ILE A 28 1.45 14.34 10.79
C ILE A 28 2.07 13.53 9.64
N ASN A 29 2.82 12.46 9.94
CA ASN A 29 3.39 11.60 8.89
C ASN A 29 2.28 10.93 8.05
N TYR A 30 1.18 10.53 8.67
CA TYR A 30 0.02 10.00 7.93
C TYR A 30 -0.63 11.06 7.02
N THR A 31 -0.74 12.30 7.51
CA THR A 31 -1.22 13.43 6.69
C THR A 31 -0.32 13.64 5.48
N ILE A 32 1.01 13.66 5.67
CA ILE A 32 1.98 13.77 4.57
C ILE A 32 1.82 12.61 3.59
N ALA A 33 1.64 11.38 4.08
CA ALA A 33 1.42 10.21 3.24
C ALA A 33 0.20 10.39 2.32
N GLY A 34 -0.90 10.92 2.85
CA GLY A 34 -2.10 11.26 2.07
C GLY A 34 -1.83 12.30 0.98
N LEU A 35 -1.02 13.32 1.27
CA LEU A 35 -0.66 14.33 0.26
C LEU A 35 0.15 13.72 -0.90
N TYR A 36 1.13 12.85 -0.61
CA TYR A 36 1.88 12.14 -1.63
C TYR A 36 1.04 11.12 -2.40
N GLN A 37 0.04 10.50 -1.75
CA GLN A 37 -0.92 9.64 -2.43
C GLN A 37 -1.70 10.47 -3.46
N SER A 38 -2.24 11.62 -3.07
CA SER A 38 -2.99 12.52 -3.97
C SER A 38 -2.14 13.06 -5.11
N SER A 39 -0.82 13.22 -4.92
CA SER A 39 0.11 13.61 -5.99
C SER A 39 0.53 12.46 -6.91
N GLY A 40 0.13 11.22 -6.62
CA GLY A 40 0.51 10.02 -7.37
C GLY A 40 1.94 9.51 -7.07
N SER A 41 2.58 10.05 -6.04
CA SER A 41 3.94 9.72 -5.60
C SER A 41 3.91 8.57 -4.58
N PHE A 42 3.53 7.38 -5.04
CA PHE A 42 3.20 6.25 -4.16
C PHE A 42 4.36 5.76 -3.29
N SER A 43 5.60 5.77 -3.79
CA SER A 43 6.77 5.39 -2.99
C SER A 43 6.98 6.30 -1.79
N GLU A 44 6.80 7.62 -1.97
CA GLU A 44 6.88 8.60 -0.87
C GLU A 44 5.69 8.47 0.08
N ALA A 45 4.48 8.28 -0.46
CA ALA A 45 3.28 8.05 0.35
C ALA A 45 3.48 6.85 1.30
N ARG A 46 3.96 5.72 0.78
CA ARG A 46 4.31 4.55 1.59
C ARG A 46 5.36 4.89 2.65
N ARG A 47 6.44 5.56 2.26
CA ARG A 47 7.54 5.90 3.20
C ARG A 47 7.02 6.72 4.40
N TYR A 48 6.14 7.69 4.17
CA TYR A 48 5.56 8.47 5.26
C TYR A 48 4.51 7.69 6.05
N ALA A 49 3.75 6.78 5.43
CA ALA A 49 2.87 5.87 6.15
C ALA A 49 3.67 4.91 7.06
N GLU A 50 4.81 4.40 6.61
CA GLU A 50 5.74 3.59 7.42
C GLU A 50 6.34 4.38 8.59
N LYS A 51 6.64 5.67 8.41
CA LYS A 51 7.01 6.57 9.52
C LYS A 51 5.88 6.73 10.54
N ALA A 52 4.64 6.87 10.06
CA ALA A 52 3.47 6.95 10.92
C ALA A 52 3.27 5.67 11.75
N LEU A 53 3.49 4.50 11.15
CA LEU A 53 3.49 3.20 11.84
C LEU A 53 4.62 3.09 12.87
N SER A 54 5.80 3.60 12.54
CA SER A 54 6.94 3.61 13.47
C SER A 54 6.66 4.48 14.69
N ALA A 55 5.96 5.61 14.51
CA ALA A 55 5.58 6.51 15.59
C ALA A 55 4.38 6.02 16.41
N ARG A 56 3.45 5.25 15.81
CA ARG A 56 2.33 4.59 16.50
C ARG A 56 2.12 3.17 15.95
N PRO A 57 2.79 2.17 16.55
CA PRO A 57 2.55 0.77 16.21
C PRO A 57 1.09 0.36 16.45
N GLY A 58 0.56 -0.53 15.61
CA GLY A 58 -0.82 -1.02 15.71
C GLY A 58 -1.89 -0.05 15.16
N TRP A 59 -1.49 1.08 14.58
CA TRP A 59 -2.45 1.97 13.94
C TRP A 59 -2.88 1.44 12.58
N ALA A 60 -4.18 1.18 12.41
CA ALA A 60 -4.75 0.60 11.20
C ALA A 60 -4.62 1.50 9.95
N LYS A 61 -4.83 2.83 10.09
CA LYS A 61 -4.96 3.73 8.93
C LYS A 61 -3.76 3.73 7.98
N PRO A 62 -2.49 3.77 8.44
CA PRO A 62 -1.35 3.67 7.53
C PRO A 62 -1.31 2.35 6.75
N HIS A 63 -1.63 1.21 7.37
CA HIS A 63 -1.72 -0.07 6.66
C HIS A 63 -2.81 -0.05 5.58
N ILE A 64 -3.98 0.53 5.90
CA ILE A 64 -5.07 0.74 4.94
C ILE A 64 -4.61 1.58 3.75
N LEU A 65 -3.92 2.70 4.03
CA LEU A 65 -3.37 3.58 3.00
C LEU A 65 -2.38 2.82 2.11
N ILE A 66 -1.39 2.12 2.67
CA ILE A 66 -0.40 1.37 1.89
C ILE A 66 -1.09 0.31 1.01
N GLY A 67 -2.06 -0.43 1.56
CA GLY A 67 -2.81 -1.40 0.76
C GLY A 67 -3.60 -0.75 -0.38
N ARG A 68 -4.17 0.44 -0.18
CA ARG A 68 -4.82 1.23 -1.26
C ARG A 68 -3.83 1.67 -2.34
N LEU A 69 -2.60 2.03 -1.98
CA LEU A 69 -1.54 2.35 -2.94
C LEU A 69 -1.23 1.12 -3.81
N TYR A 70 -1.08 -0.06 -3.21
CA TYR A 70 -0.81 -1.31 -3.92
C TYR A 70 -1.97 -1.73 -4.82
N ALA A 71 -3.21 -1.69 -4.31
CA ALA A 71 -4.40 -2.00 -5.09
C ALA A 71 -4.57 -1.07 -6.31
N SER A 72 -4.07 0.16 -6.23
CA SER A 72 -4.11 1.16 -7.31
C SER A 72 -2.91 1.07 -8.27
N SER A 73 -2.10 0.01 -8.17
CA SER A 73 -0.83 -0.12 -8.89
C SER A 73 -0.82 -1.14 -10.02
N GLY A 74 -1.95 -1.72 -10.40
CA GLY A 74 -2.00 -2.69 -11.51
C GLY A 74 -1.34 -2.16 -12.78
N SER A 75 -1.70 -0.97 -13.24
CA SER A 75 -1.07 -0.30 -14.40
C SER A 75 0.32 0.27 -14.13
N ARG A 76 0.76 0.31 -12.87
CA ARG A 76 2.11 0.76 -12.46
C ARG A 76 3.07 -0.40 -12.27
N CYS A 77 2.57 -1.64 -12.31
CA CYS A 77 3.31 -2.87 -12.07
C CYS A 77 3.26 -3.83 -13.26
N GLY A 78 2.61 -3.43 -14.36
CA GLY A 78 2.52 -4.18 -15.61
C GLY A 78 1.53 -3.51 -16.57
N GLU A 79 0.98 -4.28 -17.51
CA GLU A 79 0.01 -3.83 -18.53
C GLU A 79 -1.36 -3.39 -17.97
N GLY A 80 -1.52 -3.39 -16.64
CA GLY A 80 -2.80 -3.08 -15.98
C GLY A 80 -3.84 -4.20 -16.08
N THR A 81 -3.51 -5.34 -16.69
CA THR A 81 -4.36 -6.53 -16.78
C THR A 81 -3.59 -7.81 -16.50
N GLY A 82 -4.31 -8.92 -16.33
CA GLY A 82 -3.70 -10.24 -16.12
C GLY A 82 -2.95 -10.37 -14.80
N TRP A 83 -1.93 -11.24 -14.79
CA TRP A 83 -1.18 -11.65 -13.59
C TRP A 83 -0.61 -10.47 -12.80
N ASP A 84 0.03 -9.52 -13.48
CA ASP A 84 0.69 -8.38 -12.81
C ASP A 84 -0.30 -7.48 -12.07
N SER A 85 -1.54 -7.37 -12.57
CA SER A 85 -2.63 -6.69 -11.87
C SER A 85 -3.23 -7.50 -10.72
N GLN A 86 -3.05 -8.81 -10.70
CA GLN A 86 -3.54 -9.68 -9.63
C GLN A 86 -2.53 -9.80 -8.47
N VAL A 87 -1.22 -9.86 -8.76
CA VAL A 87 -0.20 -10.00 -7.70
C VAL A 87 -0.11 -8.77 -6.78
N VAL A 88 -0.45 -7.57 -7.28
CA VAL A 88 -0.55 -6.38 -6.43
C VAL A 88 -1.71 -6.46 -5.42
N VAL A 89 -2.73 -7.28 -5.70
CA VAL A 89 -3.85 -7.52 -4.78
C VAL A 89 -3.40 -8.35 -3.59
N TRP A 90 -2.46 -9.29 -3.75
CA TRP A 90 -1.83 -9.97 -2.63
C TRP A 90 -1.13 -8.98 -1.70
N ALA A 91 -0.34 -8.06 -2.27
CA ALA A 91 0.33 -7.01 -1.49
C ALA A 91 -0.68 -6.14 -0.72
N ALA A 92 -1.77 -5.75 -1.38
CA ALA A 92 -2.82 -4.95 -0.77
C ALA A 92 -3.47 -5.68 0.43
N ILE A 93 -3.86 -6.94 0.23
CA ILE A 93 -4.46 -7.77 1.28
C ILE A 93 -3.49 -8.03 2.42
N ASP A 94 -2.19 -8.22 2.16
CA ASP A 94 -1.18 -8.37 3.21
C ASP A 94 -1.13 -7.15 4.13
N GLU A 95 -1.18 -5.95 3.58
CA GLU A 95 -1.22 -4.73 4.38
C GLU A 95 -2.55 -4.58 5.13
N TRP A 96 -3.69 -4.84 4.48
CA TRP A 96 -4.98 -4.76 5.16
C TRP A 96 -5.13 -5.79 6.29
N LYS A 97 -4.53 -6.98 6.16
CA LYS A 97 -4.48 -7.95 7.25
C LYS A 97 -3.67 -7.44 8.45
N LYS A 98 -2.61 -6.66 8.23
CA LYS A 98 -1.83 -6.01 9.31
C LYS A 98 -2.63 -4.93 10.05
N ALA A 99 -3.70 -4.38 9.44
CA ALA A 99 -4.63 -3.49 10.11
C ALA A 99 -5.55 -4.21 11.13
N GLY A 100 -5.47 -5.54 11.23
CA GLY A 100 -6.19 -6.34 12.23
C GLY A 100 -7.71 -6.34 12.01
N GLY A 101 -8.47 -6.16 13.08
CA GLY A 101 -9.94 -6.16 13.08
C GLY A 101 -10.60 -4.87 12.59
N ASP A 102 -9.85 -3.95 11.97
CA ASP A 102 -10.40 -2.71 11.44
C ASP A 102 -11.45 -2.98 10.34
N SER A 103 -12.63 -2.39 10.47
CA SER A 103 -13.79 -2.69 9.61
C SER A 103 -13.59 -2.25 8.16
N GLU A 104 -12.88 -1.15 7.92
CA GLU A 104 -12.55 -0.69 6.58
C GLU A 104 -11.59 -1.67 5.91
N ALA A 105 -10.55 -2.10 6.63
CA ALA A 105 -9.61 -3.09 6.14
C ALA A 105 -10.30 -4.42 5.78
N GLN A 106 -11.20 -4.91 6.64
CA GLN A 106 -11.97 -6.13 6.36
C GLN A 106 -12.88 -5.98 5.14
N SER A 107 -13.53 -4.82 4.99
CA SER A 107 -14.33 -4.52 3.80
C SER A 107 -13.48 -4.51 2.52
N LEU A 108 -12.28 -3.92 2.57
CA LEU A 108 -11.36 -3.89 1.43
C LEU A 108 -10.86 -5.28 1.07
N ILE A 109 -10.50 -6.12 2.06
CA ILE A 109 -10.11 -7.52 1.82
C ILE A 109 -11.25 -8.27 1.12
N SER A 110 -12.47 -8.17 1.63
CA SER A 110 -13.64 -8.82 1.01
C SER A 110 -13.87 -8.35 -0.43
N GLN A 111 -13.85 -7.03 -0.65
CA GLN A 111 -14.08 -6.42 -1.96
C GLN A 111 -13.03 -6.86 -2.99
N TYR A 112 -11.75 -6.91 -2.59
CA TYR A 112 -10.64 -7.14 -3.50
C TYR A 112 -10.29 -8.61 -3.68
N SER A 113 -10.72 -9.50 -2.76
CA SER A 113 -10.43 -10.94 -2.87
C SER A 113 -10.91 -11.55 -4.18
N LYS A 114 -11.99 -11.02 -4.78
CA LYS A 114 -12.48 -11.46 -6.10
C LYS A 114 -11.51 -11.21 -7.26
N TYR A 115 -10.54 -10.31 -7.10
CA TYR A 115 -9.52 -10.01 -8.11
C TYR A 115 -8.25 -10.84 -7.96
N LEU A 116 -8.18 -11.71 -6.95
CA LEU A 116 -7.06 -12.64 -6.77
C LEU A 116 -6.99 -13.65 -7.92
N PRO A 117 -5.80 -14.21 -8.22
CA PRO A 117 -5.67 -15.33 -9.13
C PRO A 117 -6.51 -16.52 -8.64
N THR A 118 -7.07 -17.29 -9.57
CA THR A 118 -7.70 -18.59 -9.22
C THR A 118 -6.63 -19.63 -8.86
N SER A 119 -7.04 -20.74 -8.25
CA SER A 119 -6.12 -21.86 -8.01
C SER A 119 -5.51 -22.40 -9.30
N GLN A 120 -6.26 -22.39 -10.40
CA GLN A 120 -5.74 -22.78 -11.72
C GLN A 120 -4.67 -21.80 -12.21
N ASP A 121 -4.90 -20.49 -12.05
CA ASP A 121 -3.91 -19.46 -12.43
C ASP A 121 -2.60 -19.63 -11.66
N ILE A 122 -2.67 -19.97 -10.36
CA ILE A 122 -1.50 -20.24 -9.51
C ILE A 122 -0.80 -21.52 -9.97
N PHE A 123 -1.53 -22.62 -10.16
CA PHE A 123 -0.97 -23.92 -10.57
C PHE A 123 -0.22 -23.86 -11.91
N MET A 124 -0.64 -22.99 -12.83
CA MET A 124 0.03 -22.80 -14.12
C MET A 124 1.35 -22.00 -14.04
N ARG A 125 1.77 -21.56 -12.84
CA ARG A 125 2.96 -20.73 -12.65
C ARG A 125 4.05 -21.50 -11.91
N ASP A 126 5.18 -21.67 -12.57
CA ASP A 126 6.35 -22.31 -11.96
C ASP A 126 6.80 -21.55 -10.71
N GLY A 127 6.97 -22.28 -9.60
CA GLY A 127 7.47 -21.73 -8.33
C GLY A 127 6.47 -20.86 -7.57
N VAL A 128 5.18 -20.91 -7.91
CA VAL A 128 4.12 -20.21 -7.18
C VAL A 128 3.13 -21.21 -6.61
N GLU A 129 2.95 -21.20 -5.29
CA GLU A 129 2.08 -22.14 -4.57
C GLU A 129 1.24 -21.41 -3.52
N ASP A 130 0.05 -21.95 -3.22
CA ASP A 130 -0.82 -21.41 -2.17
C ASP A 130 -0.11 -21.40 -0.80
N GLY A 131 -0.19 -20.28 -0.09
CA GLY A 131 0.54 -20.04 1.16
C GLY A 131 2.03 -19.71 0.98
N GLY A 132 2.58 -19.86 -0.22
CA GLY A 132 3.95 -19.52 -0.56
C GLY A 132 4.23 -18.02 -0.59
N GLN A 133 5.48 -17.66 -0.87
CA GLN A 133 5.91 -16.26 -1.04
C GLN A 133 6.12 -15.94 -2.51
N TYR A 134 5.67 -14.76 -2.93
CA TYR A 134 5.91 -14.22 -4.27
C TYR A 134 6.52 -12.81 -4.18
N PHE A 135 7.56 -12.52 -4.95
CA PHE A 135 8.18 -11.19 -4.92
C PHE A 135 7.58 -10.27 -6.00
N VAL A 136 6.91 -9.20 -5.56
CA VAL A 136 6.36 -8.18 -6.47
C VAL A 136 7.45 -7.16 -6.80
N SER A 137 8.01 -7.26 -8.01
CA SER A 137 9.22 -6.56 -8.45
C SER A 137 9.01 -5.16 -9.02
N CYS A 138 7.78 -4.66 -9.13
CA CYS A 138 7.54 -3.25 -9.50
C CYS A 138 7.94 -2.30 -8.36
N TRP A 139 7.46 -1.05 -8.34
CA TRP A 139 7.75 -0.10 -7.26
C TRP A 139 7.42 -0.62 -5.85
N ILE A 140 6.55 -1.63 -5.77
CA ILE A 140 6.20 -2.32 -4.54
C ILE A 140 7.44 -2.98 -3.89
N GLN A 141 8.29 -3.72 -4.60
CA GLN A 141 9.51 -4.33 -4.04
C GLN A 141 9.29 -5.08 -2.72
N ARG A 142 8.24 -5.91 -2.62
CA ARG A 142 7.89 -6.67 -1.41
C ARG A 142 7.59 -8.13 -1.75
N SER A 143 7.98 -9.03 -0.85
CA SER A 143 7.43 -10.38 -0.81
C SER A 143 6.01 -10.34 -0.26
N VAL A 144 5.12 -11.07 -0.91
CA VAL A 144 3.71 -11.19 -0.55
C VAL A 144 3.33 -12.64 -0.38
N THR A 145 2.29 -12.88 0.40
CA THR A 145 1.78 -14.24 0.60
C THR A 145 0.77 -14.59 -0.50
N VAL A 146 1.08 -15.63 -1.25
CA VAL A 146 0.23 -16.19 -2.30
C VAL A 146 -1.04 -16.76 -1.66
N ARG A 147 -2.18 -16.51 -2.31
CA ARG A 147 -3.49 -17.04 -1.91
C ARG A 147 -4.42 -17.08 -3.12
N PRO A 148 -5.17 -18.17 -3.32
CA PRO A 148 -6.18 -18.22 -4.34
C PRO A 148 -7.34 -17.28 -3.99
N ARG A 149 -8.11 -16.95 -5.01
CA ARG A 149 -9.45 -16.40 -4.86
C ARG A 149 -10.29 -17.35 -3.99
N PRO A 150 -10.98 -16.84 -2.95
CA PRO A 150 -11.93 -17.61 -2.14
C PRO A 150 -13.08 -18.19 -2.95
#